data_AF-A0A9N9SYA7-F1
#
_entry.id   AF-A0A9N9SYA7-F1
#
_cell.length_a   1.000
_cell.length_b   1.000
_cell.length_c   1.000
_cell.angle_alpha   90.00
_cell.angle_beta   90.00
_cell.angle_gamma   90.00
#
_symmetry.space_group_name_H-M   'P 1'
#
loop_
_entity.id
_entity.type
_entity.pdbx_description
1 polymer ?
#
loop_
_entity_poly.entity_id
_entity_poly.type
_entity_poly.pdbx_seq_one_letter_code
_entity_poly.pdbx_strand_id
1 'polypeptide(L)'
;MERLVGFYYKNTGHSSQELEETVIGMLESLKLDIKNCRGQSYYNASNMSGKYSGLQAHIQIYNDLALFTPCAAHSLNMVVHNAADCCLEATSFFM
;
A
#
# COMPACT_ATOMS: atom_id res chain seq x y z
N MET A 1 -14.03 -0.44 16.26
CA MET A 1 -14.83 -0.64 15.03
C MET A 1 -14.10 0.07 13.91
N GLU A 2 -13.69 -0.67 12.89
CA GLU A 2 -13.13 -0.10 11.65
C GLU A 2 -14.25 0.32 10.69
N ARG A 3 -13.99 1.31 9.83
CA ARG A 3 -14.93 1.80 8.82
C ARG A 3 -14.21 1.93 7.48
N LEU A 4 -14.72 1.23 6.47
CA LEU A 4 -14.34 1.47 5.08
C LEU A 4 -14.91 2.81 4.63
N VAL A 5 -14.08 3.68 4.07
CA VAL A 5 -14.49 5.04 3.69
C VAL A 5 -14.91 5.14 2.23
N GLY A 6 -14.34 4.32 1.34
CA GLY A 6 -14.76 4.26 -0.06
C GLY A 6 -13.74 3.58 -0.98
N PHE A 7 -14.11 3.48 -2.25
CA PHE A 7 -13.23 3.08 -3.34
C PHE A 7 -12.96 4.29 -4.22
N TYR A 8 -11.69 4.57 -4.48
CA TYR A 8 -11.24 5.70 -5.29
C TYR A 8 -10.56 5.15 -6.53
N TYR A 9 -11.22 5.31 -7.67
CA TYR A 9 -10.74 4.79 -8.93
C TYR A 9 -9.83 5.81 -9.63
N LYS A 10 -8.65 5.36 -10.06
CA LYS A 10 -7.73 6.12 -10.90
C LYS A 10 -7.41 5.30 -12.15
N ASN A 11 -7.70 5.89 -13.31
CA ASN A 11 -7.69 5.18 -14.60
C ASN A 11 -6.32 5.22 -15.32
N THR A 12 -5.41 6.08 -14.86
CA THR A 12 -4.08 6.26 -15.46
C THR A 12 -3.09 6.74 -14.40
N GLY A 13 -1.84 6.29 -14.52
CA GLY A 13 -0.76 6.76 -13.66
C GLY A 13 -0.68 6.04 -12.32
N HIS A 14 0.39 5.27 -12.14
CA HIS A 14 0.68 4.55 -10.91
C HIS A 14 2.04 4.97 -10.33
N SER A 15 2.53 6.17 -10.66
CA SER A 15 3.69 6.72 -9.97
C SER A 15 3.34 7.02 -8.50
N SER A 16 4.35 7.06 -7.64
CA SER A 16 4.17 7.39 -6.21
C SER A 16 3.51 8.74 -6.01
N GLN A 17 3.91 9.75 -6.79
CA GLN A 17 3.34 11.10 -6.76
C GLN A 17 1.85 11.09 -7.15
N GLU A 18 1.48 10.39 -8.21
CA GLU A 18 0.08 10.32 -8.63
C GLU A 18 -0.80 9.60 -7.60
N LEU A 19 -0.25 8.61 -6.92
CA LEU A 19 -0.95 7.91 -5.84
C LEU A 19 -1.08 8.79 -4.60
N GLU A 20 -0.05 9.56 -4.26
CA GLU A 20 -0.06 10.55 -3.19
C GLU A 20 -1.17 11.58 -3.42
N GLU A 21 -1.21 12.23 -4.59
CA GLU A 21 -2.25 13.19 -4.96
C GLU A 21 -3.66 12.62 -4.78
N THR A 22 -3.83 11.34 -5.13
CA THR A 22 -5.11 10.63 -4.97
C THR A 22 -5.48 10.44 -3.50
N VAL A 23 -4.52 10.03 -2.67
CA VAL A 23 -4.73 9.82 -1.24
C VAL A 23 -5.01 11.15 -0.54
N ILE A 24 -4.24 12.20 -0.82
CA ILE A 24 -4.43 13.52 -0.21
C ILE A 24 -5.79 14.11 -0.62
N GLY A 25 -6.11 14.12 -1.91
CA GLY A 25 -7.40 14.65 -2.38
C GLY A 25 -8.61 13.87 -1.83
N MET A 26 -8.45 12.55 -1.62
CA MET A 26 -9.45 11.74 -0.92
C MET A 26 -9.65 12.18 0.53
N LEU A 27 -8.56 12.33 1.29
CA LEU A 27 -8.61 12.76 2.70
C LEU A 27 -9.24 14.16 2.83
N GLU A 28 -8.88 15.09 1.95
CA GLU A 28 -9.44 16.45 1.90
C GLU A 28 -10.95 16.44 1.63
N SER A 29 -11.41 15.65 0.64
CA SER A 29 -12.83 15.50 0.30
C SER A 29 -13.66 14.98 1.49
N LEU A 30 -13.06 14.10 2.30
CA LEU A 30 -13.66 13.54 3.49
C LEU A 30 -13.48 14.41 4.74
N LYS A 31 -12.75 15.54 4.63
CA LYS A 31 -12.36 16.41 5.74
C LYS A 31 -11.60 15.66 6.84
N LEU A 32 -10.77 14.69 6.43
CA LEU A 32 -9.89 13.94 7.31
C LEU A 32 -8.50 14.57 7.26
N ASP A 33 -8.02 14.99 8.42
CA ASP A 33 -6.69 15.59 8.52
C ASP A 33 -5.59 14.51 8.57
N ILE A 34 -4.62 14.59 7.66
CA ILE A 34 -3.52 13.62 7.54
C ILE A 34 -2.61 13.55 8.78
N LYS A 35 -2.55 14.60 9.61
CA LYS A 35 -1.78 14.58 10.86
C LYS A 35 -2.37 13.63 11.91
N ASN A 36 -3.62 13.21 11.72
CA ASN A 36 -4.24 12.16 12.52
C ASN A 36 -3.88 10.74 12.05
N CYS A 37 -3.26 10.58 10.88
CA CYS A 37 -2.80 9.29 10.40
C CYS A 37 -1.70 8.73 11.34
N ARG A 38 -1.75 7.43 11.64
CA ARG A 38 -0.76 6.74 12.49
C ARG A 38 -0.12 5.54 11.81
N GLY A 39 -0.69 5.10 10.69
CA GLY A 39 -0.22 3.93 9.98
C GLY A 39 -0.67 3.94 8.53
N GLN A 40 0.16 3.36 7.69
CA GLN A 40 -0.09 3.17 6.27
C GLN A 40 0.33 1.76 5.86
N SER A 41 -0.47 1.09 5.03
CA SER A 41 -0.20 -0.28 4.60
C SER A 41 -0.64 -0.54 3.16
N TYR A 42 0.29 -1.02 2.34
CA TYR A 42 0.11 -1.31 0.91
C TYR A 42 0.98 -2.52 0.50
N TYR A 43 0.90 -2.93 -0.77
CA TYR A 43 1.78 -3.96 -1.34
C TYR A 43 3.23 -3.46 -1.52
N ASN A 44 4.18 -4.39 -1.66
CA ASN A 44 5.62 -4.12 -1.62
C ASN A 44 6.22 -3.64 -2.95
N ALA A 45 5.43 -3.09 -3.86
CA ALA A 45 6.03 -2.55 -5.08
C ALA A 45 6.76 -1.24 -4.82
N SER A 46 7.80 -1.01 -5.60
CA SER A 46 8.73 0.12 -5.44
C SER A 46 8.06 1.49 -5.43
N ASN A 47 6.97 1.67 -6.18
CA ASN A 47 6.18 2.91 -6.20
C ASN A 47 5.36 3.13 -4.92
N MET A 48 5.09 2.08 -4.13
CA MET A 48 4.34 2.13 -2.88
C MET A 48 5.27 2.09 -1.67
N SER A 49 6.10 1.05 -1.59
CA SER A 49 6.98 0.75 -0.46
C SER A 49 8.42 1.25 -0.67
N GLY A 50 8.69 2.05 -1.70
CA GLY A 50 10.00 2.66 -1.90
C GLY A 50 10.37 3.59 -0.74
N LYS A 51 11.53 3.37 -0.11
CA LYS A 51 11.99 4.13 1.06
C LYS A 51 12.20 5.63 0.79
N TYR A 52 12.57 5.99 -0.44
CA TYR A 52 12.97 7.36 -0.79
C TYR A 52 11.97 8.04 -1.73
N SER A 53 11.34 7.28 -2.60
CA SER A 53 10.47 7.80 -3.66
C SER A 53 9.16 7.02 -3.80
N GLY A 54 8.88 6.10 -2.87
CA GLY A 54 7.59 5.41 -2.83
C GLY A 54 6.54 6.26 -2.12
N LEU A 55 5.27 5.88 -2.30
CA LEU A 55 4.14 6.50 -1.59
C LEU A 55 4.40 6.56 -0.07
N GLN A 56 5.02 5.53 0.51
CA GLN A 56 5.31 5.52 1.94
C GLN A 56 6.17 6.71 2.39
N ALA A 57 7.17 7.08 1.59
CA ALA A 57 8.08 8.17 1.89
C ALA A 57 7.37 9.50 1.74
N HIS A 58 6.50 9.62 0.73
CA HIS A 58 5.72 10.82 0.49
C HIS A 58 4.74 11.08 1.63
N ILE A 59 3.99 10.07 2.08
CA ILE A 59 3.07 10.19 3.22
C ILE A 59 3.82 10.55 4.52
N GLN A 60 5.04 10.03 4.72
CA GLN A 60 5.88 10.39 5.87
C GLN A 60 6.30 11.87 5.88
N ILE A 61 6.39 12.53 4.73
CA ILE A 61 6.66 13.98 4.66
C ILE A 61 5.47 14.76 5.26
N TYR A 62 4.24 14.32 5.01
CA TYR A 62 3.05 14.93 5.61
C TYR A 62 2.91 14.59 7.09
N ASN A 63 3.31 13.39 7.50
CA ASN A 63 3.18 12.95 8.88
C ASN A 63 4.20 11.85 9.20
N ASP A 64 5.23 12.22 9.96
CA ASP A 64 6.32 11.34 10.39
C ASP A 64 5.83 10.20 11.31
N LEU A 65 4.65 10.36 11.92
CA LEU A 65 4.01 9.36 12.77
C LEU A 65 3.16 8.35 11.99
N ALA A 66 3.02 8.51 10.66
CA ALA A 66 2.32 7.55 9.79
C ALA A 66 3.24 6.38 9.41
N LEU A 67 3.39 5.41 10.31
CA LEU A 67 4.31 4.28 10.13
C LEU A 67 3.88 3.36 9.00
N PHE A 68 4.84 2.97 8.15
CA PHE A 68 4.59 2.01 7.08
C PHE A 68 4.70 0.57 7.57
N THR A 69 3.68 -0.23 7.23
CA THR A 69 3.66 -1.68 7.44
C THR A 69 3.29 -2.37 6.12
N PRO A 70 4.12 -3.28 5.60
CA PRO A 70 3.80 -4.01 4.37
C PRO A 70 2.53 -4.84 4.55
N CYS A 71 1.73 -4.97 3.48
CA CYS A 71 0.50 -5.74 3.53
C CYS A 71 0.79 -7.21 3.88
N ALA A 72 0.18 -7.70 4.97
CA ALA A 72 0.37 -9.05 5.46
C ALA A 72 -0.08 -10.09 4.43
N ALA A 73 -1.23 -9.89 3.78
CA ALA A 73 -1.74 -10.82 2.76
C ALA A 73 -0.79 -10.95 1.56
N HIS A 74 -0.22 -9.83 1.08
CA HIS A 74 0.73 -9.86 -0.01
C HIS A 74 2.07 -10.50 0.40
N SER A 75 2.56 -10.18 1.60
CA SER A 75 3.76 -10.80 2.16
C SER A 75 3.58 -12.32 2.31
N LEU A 76 2.41 -12.76 2.76
CA LEU A 76 2.08 -14.17 2.91
C LEU A 76 2.00 -14.87 1.56
N ASN A 77 1.33 -14.26 0.58
CA ASN A 77 1.25 -14.79 -0.79
C ASN A 77 2.64 -14.96 -1.42
N MET A 78 3.54 -14.01 -1.16
CA MET A 78 4.93 -14.09 -1.63
C MET A 78 5.67 -15.26 -0.99
N VAL A 79 5.53 -15.47 0.33
CA VAL A 79 6.16 -16.61 1.01
C VAL A 79 5.63 -17.94 0.48
N VAL A 80 4.31 -18.06 0.32
CA VAL A 80 3.68 -19.27 -0.22
C VAL A 80 4.15 -19.54 -1.65
N HIS A 81 4.19 -18.52 -2.50
CA HIS A 81 4.69 -18.63 -3.87
C HIS A 81 6.14 -19.14 -3.91
N ASN A 82 7.05 -18.52 -3.14
CA ASN A 82 8.45 -18.96 -3.09
C ASN A 82 8.62 -20.38 -2.52
N ALA A 83 7.79 -20.76 -1.55
CA ALA A 83 7.84 -22.10 -0.98
C ALA A 83 7.28 -23.16 -1.95
N ALA A 84 6.25 -22.82 -2.73
CA ALA A 84 5.64 -23.72 -3.70
C ALA A 84 6.53 -23.95 -4.93
N ASP A 85 7.34 -22.96 -5.33
CA ASP A 85 8.19 -23.00 -6.53
C ASP A 85 9.13 -24.21 -6.61
N CYS A 86 9.50 -24.80 -5.46
CA CYS A 86 10.35 -25.99 -5.43
C CYS A 86 9.63 -27.32 -5.73
N CYS A 87 8.29 -27.34 -5.84
CA CYS A 87 7.49 -28.54 -6.04
C CYS A 87 6.40 -28.30 -7.10
N LEU A 88 6.41 -29.10 -8.17
CA LEU A 88 5.46 -28.99 -9.28
C LEU A 88 4.00 -29.10 -8.84
N GLU A 89 3.70 -30.04 -7.93
CA GLU A 89 2.36 -30.23 -7.39
C GLU A 89 1.91 -29.04 -6.53
N ALA A 90 2.81 -28.49 -5.72
CA ALA A 90 2.54 -27.31 -4.90
C ALA A 90 2.34 -26.07 -5.78
N THR A 91 3.19 -25.86 -6.78
CA THR A 91 3.02 -24.82 -7.80
C THR A 91 1.68 -24.94 -8.49
N SER A 92 1.28 -26.14 -8.95
CA SER A 92 -0.01 -26.36 -9.60
C SER A 92 -1.23 -26.09 -8.70
N PHE A 93 -1.07 -26.15 -7.39
CA PHE A 93 -2.17 -25.93 -6.44
C PHE A 93 -2.25 -24.48 -5.95
N PHE A 94 -1.10 -23.83 -5.72
CA PHE A 94 -1.01 -22.51 -5.06
C PHE A 94 -0.73 -21.34 -6.02
N MET A 95 -0.25 -21.58 -7.24
CA MET A 95 0.00 -20.56 -8.26
C MET A 95 -1.02 -20.65 -9.39
#